data_AF-A0A7C4N7N6-F1
#
_entry.id   AF-A0A7C4N7N6-F1
#
_cell.length_a   1.000
_cell.length_b   1.000
_cell.length_c   1.000
_cell.angle_alpha   90.00
_cell.angle_beta   90.00
_cell.angle_gamma   90.00
#
_symmetry.space_group_name_H-M   'P 1'
#
loop_
_entity.id
_entity.type
_entity.pdbx_description
1 polymer ?
#
loop_
_entity_poly.entity_id
_entity_poly.type
_entity_poly.pdbx_seq_one_letter_code
_entity_poly.pdbx_strand_id
1 'polypeptide(L)'
;MEKHTITIQRYANNGYGLGFINGKTVFVPYSAIGDVVSVTITQQAKNYCFAAITDIITPSPHRILPQCPAFSHCGGCDFLHIAYKDELTLKNELFKDTLIRMGAIPNDTLTEIELRHSERHHYRSHATLQSDTTFTGFYKKDSHIIEPMPKEGCLLLHEQLNKAILTGTWGQSPIKIAIDAHCTICSDPTVVITEEEASITYKRSVDTFFQANRFLRKEMLWIVDQLSHNYASFLDIGCGVGFFSIYLGRRMKGTGIDTSMQSIEWAKQNAILNNVNVDFHAVSIENYHPYKNNYECVLIDPPRQGISKRGRKTIIAINPVAIIYVSCNPVTFARDVKSFIDSNYRLKKLFLIDMFPCTYHTEVIGLLVK
;
A
#
# COMPACT_ATOMS: atom_id res chain seq x y z
N MET A 1 -0.62 -18.86 32.47
CA MET A 1 -0.66 -19.42 31.10
C MET A 1 0.68 -20.10 30.83
N GLU A 2 0.69 -21.22 30.12
CA GLU A 2 1.91 -21.97 29.81
C GLU A 2 2.82 -21.14 28.89
N LYS A 3 4.12 -21.06 29.23
CA LYS A 3 5.13 -20.38 28.42
C LYS A 3 5.84 -21.40 27.54
N HIS A 4 6.06 -21.05 26.28
CA HIS A 4 6.80 -21.86 25.33
C HIS A 4 7.99 -21.08 24.76
N THR A 5 9.15 -21.72 24.63
CA THR A 5 10.30 -21.15 23.93
C THR A 5 10.25 -21.54 22.46
N ILE A 6 10.33 -20.55 21.57
CA ILE A 6 10.37 -20.77 20.12
C ILE A 6 11.48 -19.95 19.47
N THR A 7 12.00 -20.48 18.37
CA THR A 7 12.87 -19.73 17.45
C THR A 7 12.05 -19.28 16.24
N ILE A 8 12.20 -18.02 15.87
CA ILE A 8 11.53 -17.44 14.70
C ILE A 8 12.35 -17.71 13.45
N GLN A 9 11.75 -18.37 12.47
CA GLN A 9 12.48 -18.90 11.31
C GLN A 9 12.16 -18.19 10.01
N ARG A 10 10.96 -17.63 9.88
CA ARG A 10 10.45 -17.02 8.65
C ARG A 10 9.35 -16.01 8.96
N TYR A 11 8.84 -15.31 7.95
CA TYR A 11 7.66 -14.45 8.07
C TYR A 11 6.49 -14.96 7.23
N ALA A 12 5.30 -14.57 7.65
CA ALA A 12 4.11 -14.52 6.82
C ALA A 12 3.90 -13.12 6.22
N ASN A 13 3.13 -13.04 5.13
CA ASN A 13 2.86 -11.79 4.40
C ASN A 13 2.13 -10.71 5.22
N ASN A 14 1.59 -11.04 6.39
CA ASN A 14 0.96 -10.10 7.32
C ASN A 14 1.92 -9.58 8.41
N GLY A 15 3.23 -9.80 8.24
CA GLY A 15 4.26 -9.31 9.15
C GLY A 15 4.46 -10.15 10.41
N TYR A 16 3.86 -11.33 10.49
CA TYR A 16 4.06 -12.22 11.64
C TYR A 16 5.28 -13.12 11.43
N GLY A 17 6.18 -13.13 12.41
CA GLY A 17 7.22 -14.13 12.48
C GLY A 17 6.62 -15.49 12.78
N LEU A 18 7.18 -16.53 12.17
CA LEU A 18 6.69 -17.90 12.30
C LEU A 18 7.72 -18.75 13.03
N GLY A 19 7.25 -19.41 14.09
CA GLY A 19 7.93 -20.50 14.77
C GLY A 19 7.06 -21.77 14.77
N PHE A 20 7.53 -22.82 15.43
CA PHE A 20 6.84 -24.10 15.49
C PHE A 20 6.82 -24.65 16.92
N ILE A 21 5.66 -25.14 17.36
CA ILE A 21 5.48 -25.87 18.62
C ILE A 21 4.75 -27.16 18.29
N ASN A 22 5.36 -28.32 18.59
CA ASN A 22 4.74 -29.64 18.40
C ASN A 22 4.13 -29.83 17.00
N GLY A 23 4.83 -29.37 15.95
CA GLY A 23 4.38 -29.45 14.56
C GLY A 23 3.32 -28.42 14.13
N LYS A 24 2.81 -27.58 15.03
CA LYS A 24 1.90 -26.47 14.69
C LYS A 24 2.68 -25.19 14.35
N THR A 25 2.23 -24.47 13.34
CA THR A 25 2.74 -23.13 13.01
C THR A 25 2.28 -22.13 14.06
N VAL A 26 3.19 -21.31 14.58
CA VAL A 26 2.90 -20.28 15.57
C VAL A 26 3.20 -18.92 14.98
N PHE A 27 2.18 -18.07 14.87
CA PHE A 27 2.28 -16.69 14.41
C PHE A 27 2.58 -15.77 15.59
N VAL A 28 3.69 -15.05 15.51
CA VAL A 28 4.19 -14.20 16.60
C VAL A 28 4.45 -12.79 16.08
N PRO A 29 3.55 -11.83 16.36
CA PRO A 29 3.75 -10.44 15.97
C PRO A 29 4.95 -9.84 16.71
N TYR A 30 5.54 -8.79 16.11
CA TYR A 30 6.66 -8.04 16.70
C TYR A 30 7.92 -8.86 16.99
N SER A 31 8.02 -10.05 16.40
CA SER A 31 9.21 -10.90 16.42
C SER A 31 10.09 -10.65 15.18
N ALA A 32 11.37 -11.00 15.24
CA ALA A 32 12.36 -10.91 14.15
C ALA A 32 12.89 -12.31 13.80
N ILE A 33 13.20 -12.58 12.52
CA ILE A 33 13.86 -13.84 12.13
C ILE A 33 15.18 -13.97 12.91
N GLY A 34 15.38 -15.13 13.54
CA GLY A 34 16.53 -15.40 14.41
C GLY A 34 16.28 -15.11 15.89
N ASP A 35 15.17 -14.46 16.26
CA ASP A 35 14.80 -14.33 17.66
C ASP A 35 14.57 -15.70 18.30
N VAL A 36 15.04 -15.86 19.54
CA VAL A 36 14.57 -16.89 20.47
C VAL A 36 13.71 -16.19 21.52
N VAL A 37 12.41 -16.52 21.55
CA VAL A 37 11.42 -15.84 22.40
C VAL A 37 10.67 -16.83 23.27
N SER A 38 10.36 -16.41 24.49
CA SER A 38 9.29 -17.02 25.29
C SER A 38 7.96 -16.40 24.87
N VAL A 39 6.97 -17.25 24.62
CA VAL A 39 5.64 -16.83 24.16
C VAL A 39 4.53 -17.48 24.97
N THR A 40 3.38 -16.82 25.00
CA THR A 40 2.12 -17.37 25.52
C THR A 40 1.10 -17.43 24.38
N ILE A 41 0.44 -18.58 24.21
CA ILE A 41 -0.60 -18.76 23.18
C ILE A 41 -1.80 -17.88 23.53
N THR A 42 -2.21 -17.03 22.59
CA THR A 42 -3.37 -16.13 22.72
C THR A 42 -4.59 -16.65 21.97
N GLN A 43 -4.39 -17.41 20.90
CA GLN A 43 -5.44 -18.06 20.14
C GLN A 43 -4.94 -19.37 19.56
N GLN A 44 -5.79 -20.40 19.57
CA GLN A 44 -5.46 -21.72 19.06
C GLN A 44 -6.46 -22.17 18.00
N ALA A 45 -5.95 -22.64 16.87
CA ALA A 45 -6.69 -23.30 15.81
C ALA A 45 -6.19 -24.75 15.62
N LYS A 46 -6.77 -25.46 14.65
CA LYS A 46 -6.45 -26.87 14.38
C LYS A 46 -4.96 -27.07 14.07
N ASN A 47 -4.43 -26.31 13.11
CA ASN A 47 -3.07 -26.48 12.56
C ASN A 47 -2.12 -25.32 12.88
N TYR A 48 -2.61 -24.27 13.53
CA TYR A 48 -1.81 -23.09 13.85
C TYR A 48 -2.28 -22.42 15.14
N CYS A 49 -1.43 -21.56 15.70
CA CYS A 49 -1.74 -20.74 16.87
C CYS A 49 -1.23 -19.30 16.66
N PHE A 50 -1.82 -18.35 17.37
CA PHE A 50 -1.23 -17.03 17.61
C PHE A 50 -0.65 -17.00 19.01
N ALA A 51 0.47 -16.33 19.19
CA ALA A 51 1.10 -16.17 20.48
C ALA A 51 1.65 -14.76 20.66
N ALA A 52 1.64 -14.27 21.91
CA ALA A 52 2.28 -13.02 22.29
C ALA A 52 3.65 -13.31 22.92
N ILE A 53 4.64 -12.49 22.59
CA ILE A 53 5.97 -12.56 23.21
C ILE A 53 5.84 -12.13 24.68
N THR A 54 6.33 -12.95 25.60
CA THR A 54 6.48 -12.57 27.01
C THR A 54 7.89 -12.06 27.27
N ASP A 55 8.90 -12.70 26.68
CA ASP A 55 10.31 -12.38 26.90
C ASP A 55 11.12 -12.66 25.63
N ILE A 56 12.08 -11.78 25.30
CA ILE A 56 13.08 -12.03 24.26
C ILE A 56 14.30 -12.64 24.95
N ILE A 57 14.54 -13.93 24.72
CA ILE A 57 15.64 -14.69 25.36
C ILE A 57 16.96 -14.41 24.62
N THR A 58 16.92 -14.44 23.29
CA THR A 58 18.06 -14.09 22.44
C THR A 58 17.55 -13.26 21.27
N PRO A 59 17.90 -11.96 21.20
CA PRO A 59 17.46 -11.12 20.11
C PRO A 59 18.19 -11.51 18.81
N SER A 60 17.47 -11.43 17.70
CA SER A 60 18.03 -11.50 16.35
C SER A 60 19.11 -10.42 16.15
N PRO A 61 20.17 -10.68 15.36
CA PRO A 61 21.14 -9.65 14.97
C PRO A 61 20.50 -8.50 14.17
N HIS A 62 19.32 -8.72 13.56
CA HIS A 62 18.58 -7.71 12.80
C HIS A 62 17.63 -6.88 13.67
N ARG A 63 17.48 -7.24 14.95
CA ARG A 63 16.58 -6.57 15.88
C ARG A 63 17.23 -5.29 16.40
N ILE A 64 16.47 -4.20 16.38
CA ILE A 64 16.81 -2.93 17.00
C ILE A 64 15.80 -2.58 18.08
N LEU A 65 16.17 -1.67 18.98
CA LEU A 65 15.24 -1.09 19.92
C LEU A 65 14.27 -0.15 19.17
N PRO A 66 12.94 -0.38 19.23
CA PRO A 66 11.97 0.49 18.57
C PRO A 66 11.97 1.88 19.20
N GLN A 67 11.92 2.92 18.37
CA GLN A 67 11.99 4.32 18.80
C GLN A 67 10.65 4.88 19.32
N CYS A 68 9.53 4.20 19.02
CA CYS A 68 8.19 4.64 19.44
C CYS A 68 7.75 3.90 20.71
N PRO A 69 7.37 4.61 21.78
CA PRO A 69 6.95 3.98 23.04
C PRO A 69 5.62 3.21 22.91
N ALA A 70 4.79 3.55 21.92
CA ALA A 70 3.54 2.84 21.62
C ALA A 70 3.74 1.63 20.68
N PHE A 71 4.97 1.34 20.25
CA PHE A 71 5.26 0.16 19.44
C PHE A 71 4.89 -1.11 20.20
N SER A 72 4.39 -2.12 19.49
CA SER A 72 3.75 -3.34 20.01
C SER A 72 2.33 -3.21 20.58
N HIS A 73 1.84 -1.99 20.82
CA HIS A 73 0.45 -1.74 21.26
C HIS A 73 -0.37 -1.10 20.14
N CYS A 74 0.13 -0.01 19.57
CA CYS A 74 -0.48 0.69 18.43
C CYS A 74 -0.51 -0.22 17.19
N GLY A 75 -1.63 -0.20 16.47
CA GLY A 75 -1.82 -0.97 15.23
C GLY A 75 -1.10 -0.41 14.00
N GLY A 76 -0.34 0.68 14.13
CA GLY A 76 0.22 1.41 12.99
C GLY A 76 1.56 0.91 12.45
N CYS A 77 2.36 0.18 13.24
CA CYS A 77 3.68 -0.32 12.84
C CYS A 77 3.83 -1.80 13.18
N ASP A 78 4.52 -2.55 12.32
CA ASP A 78 4.81 -3.98 12.49
C ASP A 78 6.31 -4.26 12.63
N PHE A 79 7.18 -3.45 12.03
CA PHE A 79 8.60 -3.75 11.82
C PHE A 79 9.57 -2.72 12.43
N LEU A 80 9.11 -1.84 13.32
CA LEU A 80 9.96 -0.82 13.93
C LEU A 80 11.13 -1.41 14.75
N HIS A 81 10.99 -2.66 15.21
CA HIS A 81 12.02 -3.44 15.87
C HIS A 81 13.02 -4.11 14.92
N ILE A 82 12.92 -3.90 13.61
CA ILE A 82 13.83 -4.43 12.59
C ILE A 82 14.63 -3.26 12.01
N ALA A 83 15.94 -3.43 11.79
CA ALA A 83 16.72 -2.43 11.08
C ALA A 83 16.17 -2.20 9.67
N TYR A 84 16.12 -0.96 9.19
CA TYR A 84 15.40 -0.64 7.95
C TYR A 84 15.95 -1.37 6.71
N LYS A 85 17.28 -1.53 6.63
CA LYS A 85 17.92 -2.32 5.56
C LYS A 85 17.43 -3.78 5.53
N ASP A 86 17.25 -4.36 6.71
CA ASP A 86 16.76 -5.73 6.86
C ASP A 86 15.26 -5.81 6.59
N GLU A 87 14.48 -4.78 6.94
CA GLU A 87 13.07 -4.64 6.58
C GLU A 87 12.87 -4.65 5.05
N LEU A 88 13.68 -3.88 4.32
CA LEU A 88 13.64 -3.84 2.86
C LEU A 88 13.98 -5.21 2.24
N THR A 89 15.01 -5.86 2.77
CA THR A 89 15.42 -7.21 2.35
C THR A 89 14.28 -8.21 2.58
N LEU A 90 13.70 -8.19 3.78
CA LEU A 90 12.57 -9.05 4.16
C LEU A 90 11.36 -8.85 3.23
N LYS A 91 10.97 -7.61 2.95
CA LYS A 91 9.85 -7.29 2.05
C LYS A 91 10.09 -7.83 0.64
N ASN A 92 11.31 -7.68 0.13
CA ASN A 92 11.69 -8.19 -1.19
C ASN A 92 11.63 -9.72 -1.25
N GLU A 93 12.14 -10.41 -0.24
CA GLU A 93 12.11 -11.88 -0.16
C GLU A 93 10.67 -12.41 -0.04
N LEU A 94 9.84 -11.81 0.82
CA LEU A 94 8.43 -12.17 0.97
C LEU A 94 7.65 -11.99 -0.33
N PHE A 95 7.91 -10.90 -1.05
CA PHE A 95 7.28 -10.66 -2.33
C PHE A 95 7.68 -11.70 -3.38
N LYS A 96 8.99 -11.97 -3.50
CA LYS A 96 9.52 -13.02 -4.39
C LYS A 96 8.91 -14.40 -4.09
N ASP A 97 8.90 -14.80 -2.83
CA ASP A 97 8.33 -16.07 -2.39
C ASP A 97 6.82 -16.16 -2.68
N THR A 98 6.09 -15.04 -2.54
CA THR A 98 4.66 -14.97 -2.88
C THR A 98 4.42 -15.23 -4.37
N LEU A 99 5.20 -14.61 -5.27
CA LEU A 99 5.06 -14.81 -6.71
C LEU A 99 5.28 -16.27 -7.13
N ILE A 100 6.32 -16.90 -6.55
CA ILE A 100 6.68 -18.28 -6.83
C ILE A 100 5.60 -19.24 -6.30
N ARG A 101 5.20 -19.11 -5.03
CA ARG A 101 4.22 -19.99 -4.39
C ARG A 101 2.83 -19.91 -5.00
N MET A 102 2.42 -18.72 -5.43
CA MET A 102 1.14 -18.52 -6.10
C MET A 102 1.13 -19.08 -7.53
N GLY A 103 2.27 -19.60 -8.02
CA GLY A 103 2.40 -20.17 -9.37
C GLY A 103 2.19 -19.13 -10.46
N ALA A 104 2.36 -17.84 -10.13
CA ALA A 104 2.22 -16.77 -11.10
C ALA A 104 3.40 -16.77 -12.06
N ILE A 105 4.62 -16.98 -11.54
CA ILE A 105 5.87 -16.91 -12.29
C ILE A 105 6.85 -17.96 -11.73
N PRO A 106 7.34 -18.90 -12.57
CA PRO A 106 8.44 -19.79 -12.23
C PRO A 106 9.72 -19.01 -11.84
N ASN A 107 10.45 -19.48 -10.82
CA ASN A 107 11.62 -18.76 -10.26
C ASN A 107 12.74 -18.48 -11.28
N ASP A 108 12.91 -19.35 -12.27
CA ASP A 108 13.86 -19.22 -13.39
C ASP A 108 13.47 -18.15 -14.43
N THR A 109 12.20 -17.74 -14.44
CA THR A 109 11.67 -16.72 -15.36
C THR A 109 11.34 -15.39 -14.66
N LEU A 110 11.53 -15.33 -13.35
CA LEU A 110 11.27 -14.12 -12.58
C LEU A 110 12.33 -13.07 -12.92
N THR A 111 11.86 -11.97 -13.52
CA THR A 111 12.69 -10.79 -13.76
C THR A 111 13.20 -10.18 -12.46
N GLU A 112 14.27 -9.41 -12.53
CA GLU A 112 14.81 -8.69 -11.37
C GLU A 112 13.73 -7.77 -10.77
N ILE A 113 13.63 -7.79 -9.44
CA ILE A 113 12.73 -6.90 -8.71
C ILE A 113 13.51 -5.63 -8.39
N GLU A 114 13.15 -4.53 -9.05
CA GLU A 114 13.73 -3.23 -8.77
C GLU A 114 13.09 -2.64 -7.51
N LEU A 115 13.85 -2.59 -6.41
CA LEU A 115 13.39 -1.97 -5.16
C LEU A 115 13.45 -0.44 -5.25
N ARG A 116 12.40 0.23 -4.78
CA ARG A 116 12.37 1.67 -4.51
C ARG A 116 11.93 1.90 -3.07
N HIS A 117 12.58 2.84 -2.40
CA HIS A 117 12.28 3.20 -1.02
C HIS A 117 12.56 4.69 -0.80
N SER A 118 12.05 5.21 0.31
CA SER A 118 12.30 6.59 0.76
C SER A 118 12.93 6.60 2.15
N GLU A 119 13.00 7.79 2.73
CA GLU A 119 13.10 7.97 4.17
C GLU A 119 12.06 7.11 4.91
N ARG A 120 12.48 6.54 6.05
CA ARG A 120 11.66 5.60 6.83
C ARG A 120 10.53 6.28 7.61
N HIS A 121 10.72 7.53 7.99
CA HIS A 121 9.85 8.26 8.92
C HIS A 121 9.25 9.51 8.25
N HIS A 122 8.23 10.09 8.87
CA HIS A 122 7.57 11.35 8.46
C HIS A 122 7.00 11.37 7.03
N TYR A 123 6.80 10.19 6.44
CA TYR A 123 6.35 10.05 5.06
C TYR A 123 4.84 10.25 4.90
N ARG A 124 4.04 9.98 5.94
CA ARG A 124 2.56 10.04 5.85
C ARG A 124 2.09 11.49 5.91
N SER A 125 1.47 11.93 4.81
CA SER A 125 0.84 13.25 4.70
C SER A 125 -0.60 13.29 5.24
N HIS A 126 -1.15 12.16 5.67
CA HIS A 126 -2.51 12.10 6.20
C HIS A 126 -2.70 10.87 7.10
N ALA A 127 -3.74 10.92 7.92
CA ALA A 127 -4.10 9.88 8.87
C ALA A 127 -5.61 9.80 9.06
N THR A 128 -6.06 8.67 9.59
CA THR A 128 -7.38 8.53 10.20
C THR A 128 -7.19 8.26 11.69
N LEU A 129 -7.49 9.27 12.49
CA LEU A 129 -7.39 9.21 13.94
C LEU A 129 -8.68 8.68 14.55
N GLN A 130 -8.52 8.11 15.73
CA GLN A 130 -9.60 7.73 16.61
C GLN A 130 -9.62 8.69 17.80
N SER A 131 -10.81 9.15 18.18
CA SER A 131 -10.96 10.07 19.32
C SER A 131 -12.18 9.76 20.16
N ASP A 132 -12.04 9.85 21.48
CA ASP A 132 -13.14 9.91 22.43
C ASP A 132 -13.03 11.18 23.29
N THR A 133 -13.78 11.26 24.40
CA THR A 133 -13.73 12.43 25.30
C THR A 133 -12.41 12.58 26.05
N THR A 134 -11.55 11.57 26.02
CA THR A 134 -10.34 11.46 26.84
C THR A 134 -9.06 11.37 25.99
N PHE A 135 -9.10 10.63 24.89
CA PHE A 135 -7.92 10.29 24.11
C PHE A 135 -8.14 10.52 22.62
N THR A 136 -7.08 11.01 21.96
CA THR A 136 -6.94 10.99 20.51
C THR A 136 -5.72 10.15 20.15
N GLY A 137 -5.85 9.27 19.17
CA GLY A 137 -4.78 8.39 18.72
C GLY A 137 -5.18 7.43 17.63
N PHE A 138 -4.68 6.21 17.71
CA PHE A 138 -4.96 5.13 16.75
C PHE A 138 -5.55 3.95 17.49
N TYR A 139 -6.14 2.99 16.78
CA TYR A 139 -6.51 1.74 17.44
C TYR A 139 -5.28 0.90 17.79
N LYS A 140 -5.34 0.22 18.94
CA LYS A 140 -4.43 -0.89 19.26
C LYS A 140 -4.61 -2.00 18.24
N LYS A 141 -3.54 -2.75 17.97
CA LYS A 141 -3.53 -3.82 16.97
C LYS A 141 -4.69 -4.80 17.19
N ASP A 142 -5.41 -5.10 16.10
CA ASP A 142 -6.54 -6.03 16.07
C ASP A 142 -7.64 -5.74 17.12
N SER A 143 -7.92 -4.46 17.40
CA SER A 143 -8.93 -4.03 18.38
C SER A 143 -9.63 -2.73 17.97
N HIS A 144 -10.64 -2.34 18.76
CA HIS A 144 -11.28 -1.00 18.70
C HIS A 144 -10.93 -0.14 19.92
N ILE A 145 -9.83 -0.47 20.61
CA ILE A 145 -9.37 0.27 21.79
C ILE A 145 -8.39 1.33 21.32
N ILE A 146 -8.57 2.59 21.75
CA ILE A 146 -7.68 3.68 21.39
C ILE A 146 -6.35 3.53 22.15
N GLU A 147 -5.25 3.53 21.41
CA GLU A 147 -3.90 3.82 21.88
C GLU A 147 -3.66 5.32 21.72
N PRO A 148 -3.48 6.08 22.81
CA PRO A 148 -3.25 7.52 22.75
C PRO A 148 -2.00 7.86 21.93
N MET A 149 -1.99 9.04 21.30
CA MET A 149 -0.78 9.55 20.66
C MET A 149 0.38 9.65 21.66
N PRO A 150 1.58 9.16 21.31
CA PRO A 150 2.80 9.44 22.08
C PRO A 150 3.04 10.94 22.20
N LYS A 151 3.69 11.38 23.29
CA LYS A 151 4.01 12.81 23.51
C LYS A 151 4.90 13.39 22.42
N GLU A 152 5.77 12.56 21.85
CA GLU A 152 6.67 12.87 20.75
C GLU A 152 5.98 12.78 19.38
N GLY A 153 4.72 12.34 19.34
CA GLY A 153 3.96 12.10 18.12
C GLY A 153 4.21 10.73 17.49
N CYS A 154 3.60 10.49 16.34
CA CYS A 154 3.80 9.29 15.54
C CYS A 154 4.99 9.48 14.58
N LEU A 155 5.99 8.59 14.66
CA LEU A 155 7.19 8.63 13.79
C LEU A 155 6.86 8.61 12.30
N LEU A 156 5.72 8.02 11.90
CA LEU A 156 5.38 7.90 10.48
C LEU A 156 4.68 9.14 9.93
N LEU A 157 4.09 9.97 10.79
CA LEU A 157 3.34 11.16 10.39
C LEU A 157 4.26 12.35 10.16
N HIS A 158 3.86 13.20 9.22
CA HIS A 158 4.45 14.52 9.04
C HIS A 158 4.51 15.28 10.37
N GLU A 159 5.62 15.95 10.65
CA GLU A 159 5.86 16.62 11.93
C GLU A 159 4.79 17.67 12.27
N GLN A 160 4.37 18.46 11.28
CA GLN A 160 3.30 19.43 11.47
C GLN A 160 1.93 18.77 11.79
N LEU A 161 1.65 17.59 11.26
CA LEU A 161 0.46 16.82 11.66
C LEU A 161 0.59 16.36 13.10
N ASN A 162 1.75 15.83 13.51
CA ASN A 162 1.97 15.48 14.92
C ASN A 162 1.70 16.68 15.83
N LYS A 163 2.25 17.86 15.50
CA LYS A 163 2.02 19.09 16.26
C LYS A 163 0.53 19.43 16.35
N ALA A 164 -0.17 19.48 15.22
CA ALA A 164 -1.60 19.80 15.20
C ALA A 164 -2.43 18.79 16.00
N ILE A 165 -2.12 17.49 15.89
CA ILE A 165 -2.81 16.44 16.60
C ILE A 165 -2.63 16.59 18.12
N LEU A 166 -1.40 16.82 18.58
CA LEU A 166 -1.07 16.92 20.00
C LEU A 166 -1.59 18.19 20.67
N THR A 167 -1.74 19.29 19.92
CA THR A 167 -2.23 20.57 20.47
C THR A 167 -3.71 20.82 20.21
N GLY A 168 -4.31 20.08 19.28
CA GLY A 168 -5.68 20.27 18.83
C GLY A 168 -6.72 19.57 19.71
N THR A 169 -7.94 20.07 19.66
CA THR A 169 -9.13 19.38 20.19
C THR A 169 -9.87 18.75 19.03
N TRP A 170 -10.14 17.46 19.15
CA TRP A 170 -10.62 16.64 18.07
C TRP A 170 -12.06 16.17 18.35
N GLY A 171 -12.91 16.24 17.34
CA GLY A 171 -14.34 15.94 17.44
C GLY A 171 -14.67 14.44 17.44
N GLN A 172 -15.82 14.07 16.87
CA GLN A 172 -16.24 12.67 16.81
C GLN A 172 -15.39 11.85 15.83
N SER A 173 -15.04 10.64 16.27
CA SER A 173 -14.30 9.62 15.51
C SER A 173 -15.14 8.98 14.39
N PRO A 174 -14.53 8.53 13.27
CA PRO A 174 -13.13 8.68 12.90
C PRO A 174 -12.83 10.06 12.31
N ILE A 175 -11.62 10.57 12.56
CA ILE A 175 -11.19 11.88 12.08
C ILE A 175 -10.15 11.69 11.00
N LYS A 176 -10.47 12.09 9.77
CA LYS A 176 -9.47 12.17 8.71
C LYS A 176 -8.78 13.53 8.78
N ILE A 177 -7.46 13.50 8.77
CA ILE A 177 -6.63 14.69 8.78
C ILE A 177 -5.55 14.56 7.70
N ALA A 178 -5.30 15.63 6.97
CA ALA A 178 -4.24 15.70 5.98
C ALA A 178 -3.47 17.00 6.09
N ILE A 179 -2.22 16.98 5.64
CA ILE A 179 -1.44 18.18 5.31
C ILE A 179 -1.26 18.22 3.80
N ASP A 180 -1.48 19.40 3.23
CA ASP A 180 -1.41 19.65 1.79
C ASP A 180 -0.04 20.20 1.35
N ALA A 181 0.15 20.43 0.06
CA ALA A 181 1.41 20.91 -0.53
C ALA A 181 1.85 22.29 -0.02
N HIS A 182 0.92 23.07 0.52
CA HIS A 182 1.19 24.40 1.08
C HIS A 182 1.30 24.38 2.62
N CYS A 183 1.47 23.19 3.20
CA CYS A 183 1.51 22.96 4.65
C CYS A 183 0.21 23.34 5.38
N THR A 184 -0.93 23.35 4.68
CA THR A 184 -2.23 23.55 5.30
C THR A 184 -2.73 22.23 5.88
N ILE A 185 -3.07 22.23 7.17
CA ILE A 185 -3.65 21.07 7.84
C ILE A 185 -5.17 21.18 7.80
N CYS A 186 -5.82 20.10 7.37
CA CYS A 186 -7.27 20.07 7.19
C CYS A 186 -7.85 18.75 7.70
N SER A 187 -8.98 18.84 8.40
CA SER A 187 -9.83 17.70 8.76
C SER A 187 -11.30 17.89 8.37
N ASP A 188 -11.64 19.00 7.72
CA ASP A 188 -12.98 19.29 7.24
C ASP A 188 -13.15 18.73 5.81
N PRO A 189 -14.05 17.77 5.59
CA PRO A 189 -14.24 17.16 4.27
C PRO A 189 -14.87 18.10 3.24
N THR A 190 -15.40 19.24 3.65
CA THR A 190 -15.95 20.27 2.76
C THR A 190 -14.88 21.21 2.22
N VAL A 191 -13.69 21.23 2.84
CA VAL A 191 -12.57 22.07 2.43
C VAL A 191 -11.73 21.36 1.37
N VAL A 192 -11.37 22.11 0.34
CA VAL A 192 -10.48 21.65 -0.72
C VAL A 192 -9.04 21.82 -0.28
N ILE A 193 -8.25 20.75 -0.38
CA ILE A 193 -6.81 20.75 -0.17
C ILE A 193 -6.08 20.51 -1.48
N THR A 194 -4.84 21.00 -1.57
CA THR A 194 -4.03 20.98 -2.79
C THR A 194 -2.79 20.11 -2.61
N GLU A 195 -2.60 19.12 -3.48
CA GLU A 195 -1.39 18.32 -3.58
C GLU A 195 -0.63 18.74 -4.84
N GLU A 196 0.70 18.62 -4.82
CA GLU A 196 1.54 18.94 -5.98
C GLU A 196 2.57 17.84 -6.20
N GLU A 197 2.57 17.23 -7.38
CA GLU A 197 3.50 16.17 -7.75
C GLU A 197 3.95 16.35 -9.20
N ALA A 198 5.26 16.35 -9.44
CA ALA A 198 5.84 16.46 -10.78
C ALA A 198 5.26 17.60 -11.65
N SER A 199 5.07 18.78 -11.02
CA SER A 199 4.47 19.98 -11.63
C SER A 199 3.01 19.81 -12.06
N ILE A 200 2.29 18.90 -11.40
CA ILE A 200 0.84 18.70 -11.54
C ILE A 200 0.20 19.02 -10.22
N THR A 201 -0.86 19.81 -10.27
CA THR A 201 -1.64 20.20 -9.09
C THR A 201 -2.89 19.32 -8.99
N TYR A 202 -3.13 18.69 -7.85
CA TYR A 202 -4.31 17.88 -7.59
C TYR A 202 -5.11 18.50 -6.45
N LYS A 203 -6.36 18.87 -6.73
CA LYS A 203 -7.34 19.24 -5.71
C LYS A 203 -8.12 18.00 -5.28
N ARG A 204 -8.41 17.93 -3.98
CA ARG A 204 -9.22 16.88 -3.37
C ARG A 204 -9.83 17.34 -2.04
N SER A 205 -10.79 16.58 -1.52
CA SER A 205 -11.16 16.66 -0.10
C SER A 205 -10.30 15.75 0.76
N VAL A 206 -10.26 15.97 2.08
CA VAL A 206 -9.58 15.07 3.03
C VAL A 206 -10.15 13.64 3.03
N ASP A 207 -11.41 13.48 2.60
CA ASP A 207 -12.08 12.19 2.49
C ASP A 207 -11.63 11.35 1.30
N THR A 208 -11.11 12.01 0.27
CA THR A 208 -10.75 11.38 -1.00
C THR A 208 -9.33 10.83 -0.91
N PHE A 209 -9.16 9.58 -1.34
CA PHE A 209 -7.86 8.90 -1.33
C PHE A 209 -6.80 9.67 -2.12
N PHE A 210 -5.59 9.68 -1.57
CA PHE A 210 -4.37 10.10 -2.24
C PHE A 210 -3.21 9.26 -1.68
N GLN A 211 -2.12 9.13 -2.42
CA GLN A 211 -0.99 8.31 -1.99
C GLN A 211 -0.38 8.85 -0.69
N ALA A 212 -0.18 7.99 0.32
CA ALA A 212 0.18 8.44 1.67
C ALA A 212 1.64 8.88 1.80
N ASN A 213 2.56 8.21 1.11
CA ASN A 213 3.99 8.51 1.19
C ASN A 213 4.36 9.65 0.25
N ARG A 214 4.47 10.85 0.81
CA ARG A 214 4.84 12.07 0.07
C ARG A 214 6.20 11.99 -0.63
N PHE A 215 7.09 11.09 -0.22
CA PHE A 215 8.42 10.95 -0.82
C PHE A 215 8.43 10.04 -2.05
N LEU A 216 7.43 9.17 -2.22
CA LEU A 216 7.41 8.17 -3.29
C LEU A 216 6.37 8.41 -4.37
N ARG A 217 5.48 9.40 -4.21
CA ARG A 217 4.47 9.78 -5.21
C ARG A 217 5.09 10.07 -6.58
N LYS A 218 6.06 10.98 -6.62
CA LYS A 218 6.78 11.33 -7.86
C LYS A 218 7.48 10.13 -8.49
N GLU A 219 8.06 9.25 -7.68
CA GLU A 219 8.71 8.02 -8.15
C GLU A 219 7.70 7.07 -8.80
N MET A 220 6.51 6.90 -8.24
CA MET A 220 5.44 6.10 -8.86
C MET A 220 5.05 6.66 -10.23
N LEU A 221 4.85 7.98 -10.33
CA LEU A 221 4.51 8.64 -11.59
C LEU A 221 5.60 8.38 -12.64
N TRP A 222 6.87 8.53 -12.24
CA TRP A 222 8.02 8.31 -13.12
C TRP A 222 8.15 6.85 -13.57
N ILE A 223 7.94 5.88 -12.68
CA ILE A 223 7.94 4.45 -13.06
C ILE A 223 6.86 4.17 -14.08
N VAL A 224 5.62 4.57 -13.82
CA VAL A 224 4.50 4.32 -14.74
C VAL A 224 4.74 5.00 -16.09
N ASP A 225 5.31 6.20 -16.10
CA ASP A 225 5.69 6.91 -17.32
C ASP A 225 6.75 6.16 -18.13
N GLN A 226 7.83 5.73 -17.47
CA GLN A 226 8.89 4.93 -18.11
C GLN A 226 8.31 3.65 -18.73
N LEU A 227 7.42 2.97 -18.02
CA LEU A 227 6.81 1.72 -18.50
C LEU A 227 5.83 1.93 -19.64
N SER A 228 5.29 3.14 -19.80
CA SER A 228 4.32 3.48 -20.84
C SER A 228 4.88 4.40 -21.94
N HIS A 229 6.18 4.68 -21.95
CA HIS A 229 6.80 5.69 -22.82
C HIS A 229 6.58 5.45 -24.32
N ASN A 230 6.46 4.18 -24.74
CA ASN A 230 6.29 3.80 -26.14
C ASN A 230 4.82 3.68 -26.60
N TYR A 231 3.85 4.08 -25.78
CA TYR A 231 2.43 3.97 -26.10
C TYR A 231 1.79 5.36 -26.24
N ALA A 232 0.81 5.46 -27.13
CA ALA A 232 0.09 6.68 -27.47
C ALA A 232 -1.27 6.81 -26.77
N SER A 233 -1.87 5.68 -26.34
CA SER A 233 -3.18 5.69 -25.66
C SER A 233 -3.23 4.81 -24.41
N PHE A 234 -4.00 5.23 -23.41
CA PHE A 234 -4.19 4.47 -22.18
C PHE A 234 -5.64 4.41 -21.66
N LEU A 235 -5.95 3.33 -20.95
CA LEU A 235 -7.08 3.23 -20.03
C LEU A 235 -6.54 3.06 -18.60
N ASP A 236 -6.93 3.94 -17.68
CA ASP A 236 -6.54 3.91 -16.26
C ASP A 236 -7.72 3.42 -15.41
N ILE A 237 -7.60 2.22 -14.85
CA ILE A 237 -8.64 1.52 -14.09
C ILE A 237 -8.37 1.71 -12.59
N GLY A 238 -9.32 2.30 -11.88
CA GLY A 238 -9.12 2.73 -10.49
C GLY A 238 -8.42 4.08 -10.43
N CYS A 239 -8.72 4.97 -11.38
CA CYS A 239 -7.96 6.21 -11.56
C CYS A 239 -8.06 7.19 -10.39
N GLY A 240 -9.03 7.01 -9.48
CA GLY A 240 -9.26 7.89 -8.34
C GLY A 240 -9.41 9.35 -8.77
N VAL A 241 -8.62 10.24 -8.18
CA VAL A 241 -8.58 11.68 -8.51
C VAL A 241 -7.79 12.02 -9.78
N GLY A 242 -7.41 11.01 -10.56
CA GLY A 242 -6.63 11.14 -11.78
C GLY A 242 -5.12 11.17 -11.56
N PHE A 243 -4.61 10.56 -10.49
CA PHE A 243 -3.19 10.63 -10.10
C PHE A 243 -2.25 10.29 -11.28
N PHE A 244 -2.38 9.09 -11.85
CA PHE A 244 -1.62 8.68 -13.03
C PHE A 244 -2.21 9.24 -14.33
N SER A 245 -3.54 9.20 -14.47
CA SER A 245 -4.25 9.68 -15.66
C SER A 245 -3.80 11.08 -16.12
N ILE A 246 -3.73 12.04 -15.21
CA ILE A 246 -3.39 13.44 -15.54
C ILE A 246 -1.92 13.55 -15.92
N TYR A 247 -1.06 12.79 -15.24
CA TYR A 247 0.37 12.75 -15.56
C TYR A 247 0.62 12.21 -16.97
N LEU A 248 0.07 11.05 -17.30
CA LEU A 248 0.20 10.43 -18.61
C LEU A 248 -0.50 11.24 -19.71
N GLY A 249 -1.62 11.89 -19.38
CA GLY A 249 -2.40 12.71 -20.30
C GLY A 249 -1.66 13.91 -20.88
N ARG A 250 -0.51 14.29 -20.32
CA ARG A 250 0.39 15.31 -20.90
C ARG A 250 1.00 14.87 -22.24
N ARG A 251 1.08 13.56 -22.50
CA ARG A 251 1.67 13.00 -23.73
C ARG A 251 0.81 11.95 -24.44
N MET A 252 -0.13 11.31 -23.73
CA MET A 252 -0.98 10.24 -24.26
C MET A 252 -2.44 10.63 -24.25
N LYS A 253 -3.23 10.09 -25.20
CA LYS A 253 -4.69 10.15 -25.12
C LYS A 253 -5.20 9.13 -24.12
N GLY A 254 -6.04 9.55 -23.19
CA GLY A 254 -6.39 8.74 -22.04
C GLY A 254 -7.87 8.65 -21.74
N THR A 255 -8.26 7.55 -21.09
CA THR A 255 -9.51 7.48 -20.34
C THR A 255 -9.23 6.96 -18.93
N GLY A 256 -9.72 7.64 -17.90
CA GLY A 256 -9.75 7.17 -16.53
C GLY A 256 -11.13 6.65 -16.15
N ILE A 257 -11.18 5.51 -15.47
CA ILE A 257 -12.41 4.96 -14.89
C ILE A 257 -12.23 4.64 -13.41
N ASP A 258 -13.27 4.93 -12.63
CA ASP A 258 -13.37 4.59 -11.22
C ASP A 258 -14.84 4.32 -10.88
N THR A 259 -15.10 3.55 -9.83
CA THR A 259 -16.47 3.36 -9.32
C THR A 259 -16.97 4.54 -8.49
N SER A 260 -16.05 5.35 -7.94
CA SER A 260 -16.36 6.51 -7.12
C SER A 260 -16.70 7.73 -7.98
N MET A 261 -17.96 8.14 -7.97
CA MET A 261 -18.41 9.36 -8.65
C MET A 261 -17.68 10.61 -8.13
N GLN A 262 -17.49 10.71 -6.81
CA GLN A 262 -16.78 11.81 -6.17
C GLN A 262 -15.31 11.90 -6.64
N SER A 263 -14.63 10.76 -6.77
CA SER A 263 -13.24 10.72 -7.25
C SER A 263 -13.15 11.16 -8.72
N ILE A 264 -14.12 10.75 -9.55
CA ILE A 264 -14.20 11.14 -10.96
C ILE A 264 -14.49 12.64 -11.13
N GLU A 265 -15.29 13.24 -10.26
CA GLU A 265 -15.51 14.70 -10.25
C GLU A 265 -14.20 15.44 -9.96
N TRP A 266 -13.42 14.97 -8.97
CA TRP A 266 -12.08 15.50 -8.73
C TRP A 266 -11.16 15.30 -9.93
N ALA A 267 -11.15 14.12 -10.55
CA ALA A 267 -10.31 13.84 -11.71
C ALA A 267 -10.60 14.79 -12.88
N LYS A 268 -11.87 15.07 -13.17
CA LYS A 268 -12.28 16.04 -14.19
C LYS A 268 -11.80 17.46 -13.87
N GLN A 269 -12.00 17.91 -12.63
CA GLN A 269 -11.55 19.23 -12.19
C GLN A 269 -10.02 19.35 -12.29
N ASN A 270 -9.30 18.32 -11.87
CA ASN A 270 -7.85 18.28 -11.91
C ASN A 270 -7.31 18.22 -13.35
N ALA A 271 -7.98 17.54 -14.27
CA ALA A 271 -7.61 17.55 -15.68
C ALA A 271 -7.74 18.94 -16.30
N ILE A 272 -8.83 19.66 -16.02
CA ILE A 272 -9.03 21.05 -16.43
C ILE A 272 -7.93 21.94 -15.82
N LEU A 273 -7.69 21.80 -14.51
CA LEU A 273 -6.69 22.58 -13.78
C LEU A 273 -5.28 22.46 -14.39
N ASN A 274 -4.93 21.27 -14.89
CA ASN A 274 -3.63 20.99 -15.47
C ASN A 274 -3.59 21.10 -17.01
N ASN A 275 -4.67 21.56 -17.65
CA ASN A 275 -4.79 21.65 -19.11
C ASN A 275 -4.51 20.31 -19.83
N VAL A 276 -4.99 19.20 -19.26
CA VAL A 276 -4.81 17.85 -19.79
C VAL A 276 -6.13 17.31 -20.33
N ASN A 277 -6.11 16.77 -21.54
CA ASN A 277 -7.29 16.21 -22.19
C ASN A 277 -7.39 14.69 -21.95
N VAL A 278 -8.10 14.31 -20.89
CA VAL A 278 -8.40 12.91 -20.52
C VAL A 278 -9.88 12.77 -20.21
N ASP A 279 -10.51 11.73 -20.75
CA ASP A 279 -11.90 11.41 -20.47
C ASP A 279 -12.04 10.66 -19.15
N PHE A 280 -13.01 11.04 -18.31
CA PHE A 280 -13.24 10.36 -17.03
C PHE A 280 -14.69 9.86 -16.89
N HIS A 281 -14.84 8.61 -16.47
CA HIS A 281 -16.15 7.97 -16.30
C HIS A 281 -16.27 7.24 -14.95
N ALA A 282 -17.39 7.46 -14.27
CA ALA A 282 -17.77 6.68 -13.10
C ALA A 282 -18.35 5.32 -13.55
N VAL A 283 -17.49 4.32 -13.73
CA VAL A 283 -17.86 2.98 -14.22
C VAL A 283 -16.86 1.94 -13.73
N SER A 284 -17.36 0.74 -13.44
CA SER A 284 -16.52 -0.40 -13.09
C SER A 284 -15.99 -1.10 -14.35
N ILE A 285 -14.80 -1.69 -14.28
CA ILE A 285 -14.22 -2.43 -15.41
C ILE A 285 -15.08 -3.63 -15.85
N GLU A 286 -15.86 -4.22 -14.94
CA GLU A 286 -16.79 -5.31 -15.25
C GLU A 286 -17.91 -4.90 -16.23
N ASN A 287 -18.27 -3.61 -16.21
CA ASN A 287 -19.33 -3.03 -17.02
C ASN A 287 -18.78 -2.16 -18.17
N TYR A 288 -17.47 -2.08 -18.30
CA TYR A 288 -16.84 -1.35 -19.40
C TYR A 288 -16.94 -2.14 -20.71
N HIS A 289 -17.34 -1.47 -21.80
CA HIS A 289 -17.44 -2.11 -23.11
C HIS A 289 -16.06 -2.17 -23.78
N PRO A 290 -15.49 -3.37 -23.98
CA PRO A 290 -14.09 -3.51 -24.39
C PRO A 290 -13.77 -2.94 -25.77
N TYR A 291 -14.77 -2.83 -26.66
CA TYR A 291 -14.61 -2.33 -28.03
C TYR A 291 -14.88 -0.83 -28.17
N LYS A 292 -15.09 -0.10 -27.06
CA LYS A 292 -15.45 1.32 -27.09
C LYS A 292 -14.31 2.18 -27.65
N ASN A 293 -13.06 1.81 -27.36
CA ASN A 293 -11.85 2.52 -27.74
C ASN A 293 -10.69 1.53 -27.90
N ASN A 294 -9.68 1.88 -28.71
CA ASN A 294 -8.45 1.08 -28.85
C ASN A 294 -7.36 1.64 -27.93
N TYR A 295 -7.04 0.92 -26.85
CA TYR A 295 -6.03 1.30 -25.87
C TYR A 295 -4.76 0.47 -26.06
N GLU A 296 -3.63 1.13 -26.28
CA GLU A 296 -2.33 0.45 -26.37
C GLU A 296 -1.85 -0.01 -24.98
N CYS A 297 -2.12 0.77 -23.94
CA CYS A 297 -1.75 0.49 -22.55
C CYS A 297 -2.97 0.47 -21.64
N VAL A 298 -3.07 -0.51 -20.74
CA VAL A 298 -4.03 -0.50 -19.63
C VAL A 298 -3.26 -0.38 -18.32
N LEU A 299 -3.53 0.68 -17.57
CA LEU A 299 -3.07 0.86 -16.19
C LEU A 299 -4.14 0.35 -15.23
N ILE A 300 -3.73 -0.39 -14.21
CA ILE A 300 -4.60 -0.98 -13.21
C ILE A 300 -4.09 -0.58 -11.83
N ASP A 301 -4.89 0.12 -11.03
CA ASP A 301 -4.65 0.41 -9.61
C ASP A 301 -5.89 0.01 -8.79
N PRO A 302 -6.06 -1.29 -8.50
CA PRO A 302 -7.28 -1.80 -7.88
C PRO A 302 -7.26 -1.68 -6.35
N PRO A 303 -8.42 -1.81 -5.68
CA PRO A 303 -8.47 -2.00 -4.24
C PRO A 303 -7.70 -3.26 -3.80
N ARG A 304 -7.44 -3.41 -2.49
CA ARG A 304 -6.66 -4.52 -1.89
C ARG A 304 -7.07 -5.94 -2.33
N GLN A 305 -8.32 -6.12 -2.72
CA GLN A 305 -8.87 -7.40 -3.22
C GLN A 305 -8.42 -7.76 -4.65
N GLY A 306 -7.76 -6.85 -5.36
CA GLY A 306 -7.39 -6.96 -6.77
C GLY A 306 -8.58 -6.77 -7.71
N ILE A 307 -8.40 -7.17 -8.97
CA ILE A 307 -9.44 -7.12 -10.00
C ILE A 307 -10.31 -8.38 -9.94
N SER A 308 -11.61 -8.25 -10.21
CA SER A 308 -12.51 -9.40 -10.28
C SER A 308 -12.21 -10.31 -11.49
N LYS A 309 -12.66 -11.57 -11.44
CA LYS A 309 -12.52 -12.49 -12.59
C LYS A 309 -13.16 -11.92 -13.87
N ARG A 310 -14.29 -11.22 -13.75
CA ARG A 310 -14.96 -10.57 -14.88
C ARG A 310 -14.16 -9.38 -15.38
N GLY A 311 -13.65 -8.53 -14.49
CA GLY A 311 -12.78 -7.41 -14.86
C GLY A 311 -11.53 -7.85 -15.62
N ARG A 312 -10.86 -8.92 -15.17
CA ARG A 312 -9.70 -9.50 -15.88
C ARG A 312 -10.07 -9.96 -17.29
N LYS A 313 -11.21 -10.64 -17.45
CA LYS A 313 -11.72 -11.02 -18.78
C LYS A 313 -12.01 -9.81 -19.67
N THR A 314 -12.58 -8.73 -19.12
CA THR A 314 -12.79 -7.50 -19.88
C THR A 314 -11.47 -6.90 -20.35
N ILE A 315 -10.45 -6.82 -19.49
CA ILE A 315 -9.12 -6.30 -19.83
C ILE A 315 -8.46 -7.15 -20.93
N ILE A 316 -8.54 -8.48 -20.83
CA ILE A 316 -8.05 -9.39 -21.87
C ILE A 316 -8.80 -9.15 -23.20
N ALA A 317 -10.11 -8.90 -23.15
CA ALA A 317 -10.90 -8.61 -24.34
C ALA A 317 -10.61 -7.22 -24.97
N ILE A 318 -10.21 -6.23 -24.17
CA ILE A 318 -9.65 -4.95 -24.67
C ILE A 318 -8.37 -5.23 -25.47
N ASN A 319 -7.66 -6.32 -25.13
CA ASN A 319 -6.51 -6.83 -25.87
C ASN A 319 -5.34 -5.82 -26.00
N PRO A 320 -4.98 -5.07 -24.93
CA PRO A 320 -3.94 -4.03 -25.02
C PRO A 320 -2.57 -4.60 -25.38
N VAL A 321 -1.65 -3.76 -25.86
CA VAL A 321 -0.25 -4.15 -26.10
C VAL A 321 0.47 -4.34 -24.76
N ALA A 322 0.16 -3.50 -23.78
CA ALA A 322 0.74 -3.55 -22.45
C ALA A 322 -0.28 -3.40 -21.32
N ILE A 323 0.02 -4.03 -20.20
CA ILE A 323 -0.70 -3.88 -18.93
C ILE A 323 0.31 -3.43 -17.88
N ILE A 324 0.08 -2.28 -17.27
CA ILE A 324 0.81 -1.83 -16.09
C ILE A 324 -0.09 -2.08 -14.89
N TYR A 325 0.36 -2.92 -13.96
CA TYR A 325 -0.43 -3.29 -12.77
C TYR A 325 0.26 -2.74 -11.52
N VAL A 326 -0.40 -1.80 -10.86
CA VAL A 326 -0.08 -1.24 -9.54
C VAL A 326 -0.87 -2.01 -8.47
N SER A 327 -0.24 -2.42 -7.38
CA SER A 327 -0.92 -3.18 -6.32
C SER A 327 -0.28 -3.05 -4.96
N CYS A 328 -1.12 -2.75 -3.96
CA CYS A 328 -0.78 -2.76 -2.54
C CYS A 328 -0.85 -4.15 -1.88
N ASN A 329 -1.11 -5.22 -2.66
CA ASN A 329 -1.25 -6.58 -2.14
C ASN A 329 -0.58 -7.62 -3.08
N PRO A 330 0.57 -8.19 -2.66
CA PRO A 330 1.34 -9.09 -3.51
C PRO A 330 0.60 -10.40 -3.84
N VAL A 331 -0.31 -10.86 -2.97
CA VAL A 331 -1.05 -12.12 -3.19
C VAL A 331 -2.09 -11.96 -4.29
N THR A 332 -2.86 -10.86 -4.27
CA THR A 332 -3.88 -10.60 -5.30
C THR A 332 -3.23 -10.16 -6.60
N PHE A 333 -2.12 -9.42 -6.54
CA PHE A 333 -1.26 -9.15 -7.71
C PHE A 333 -0.85 -10.46 -8.40
N ALA A 334 -0.25 -11.42 -7.67
CA ALA A 334 0.19 -12.69 -8.23
C ALA A 334 -0.95 -13.48 -8.89
N ARG A 335 -2.10 -13.55 -8.21
CA ARG A 335 -3.32 -14.19 -8.74
C ARG A 335 -3.79 -13.57 -10.05
N ASP A 336 -3.79 -12.24 -10.12
CA ASP A 336 -4.34 -11.52 -11.26
C ASP A 336 -3.37 -11.53 -12.45
N VAL A 337 -2.08 -11.30 -12.19
CA VAL A 337 -0.99 -11.43 -13.18
C VAL A 337 -0.99 -12.80 -13.83
N LYS A 338 -1.21 -13.87 -13.05
CA LYS A 338 -1.34 -15.21 -13.59
C LYS A 338 -2.42 -15.30 -14.69
N SER A 339 -3.57 -14.65 -14.50
CA SER A 339 -4.64 -14.69 -15.51
C SER A 339 -4.24 -14.02 -16.83
N PHE A 340 -3.41 -12.97 -16.77
CA PHE A 340 -2.88 -12.31 -17.95
C PHE A 340 -1.78 -13.14 -18.61
N ILE A 341 -0.91 -13.78 -17.81
CA ILE A 341 0.10 -14.70 -18.34
C ILE A 341 -0.54 -15.88 -19.07
N ASP A 342 -1.57 -16.48 -18.48
CA ASP A 342 -2.37 -17.54 -19.11
C ASP A 342 -3.09 -17.05 -20.39
N SER A 343 -3.09 -15.74 -20.67
CA SER A 343 -3.67 -15.08 -21.84
C SER A 343 -2.62 -14.43 -22.76
N ASN A 344 -1.42 -15.04 -22.87
CA ASN A 344 -0.31 -14.63 -23.74
C ASN A 344 0.37 -13.30 -23.36
N TYR A 345 0.33 -12.90 -22.10
CA TYR A 345 1.22 -11.86 -21.60
C TYR A 345 2.43 -12.47 -20.88
N ARG A 346 3.49 -11.68 -20.73
CA ARG A 346 4.69 -11.99 -19.97
C ARG A 346 5.05 -10.82 -19.09
N LEU A 347 5.42 -11.09 -17.84
CA LEU A 347 5.93 -10.06 -16.95
C LEU A 347 7.34 -9.65 -17.39
N LYS A 348 7.48 -8.40 -17.83
CA LYS A 348 8.73 -7.87 -18.39
C LYS A 348 9.56 -7.08 -17.37
N LYS A 349 8.89 -6.28 -16.54
CA LYS A 349 9.53 -5.48 -15.48
C LYS A 349 8.71 -5.57 -14.21
N LEU A 350 9.39 -5.45 -13.07
CA LEU A 350 8.78 -5.54 -11.76
C LEU A 350 9.48 -4.61 -10.77
N PHE A 351 8.69 -3.79 -10.09
CA PHE A 351 9.16 -2.87 -9.06
C PHE A 351 8.47 -3.23 -7.75
N LEU A 352 9.25 -3.23 -6.67
CA LEU A 352 8.75 -3.25 -5.31
C LEU A 352 8.99 -1.87 -4.73
N ILE A 353 7.95 -1.21 -4.30
CA ILE A 353 7.99 0.14 -3.73
C ILE A 353 7.64 0.02 -2.25
N ASP A 354 8.56 0.43 -1.39
CA ASP A 354 8.29 0.52 0.05
C ASP A 354 7.46 1.77 0.37
N MET A 355 6.20 1.75 -0.05
CA MET A 355 5.23 2.82 0.17
C MET A 355 4.93 3.03 1.67
N PHE A 356 5.09 1.99 2.49
CA PHE A 356 4.74 2.03 3.91
C PHE A 356 5.86 1.41 4.78
N PRO A 357 7.00 2.12 4.94
CA PRO A 357 8.04 1.73 5.87
C PRO A 357 7.48 1.53 7.29
N CYS A 358 8.13 0.64 8.05
CA CYS A 358 7.74 0.14 9.37
C CYS A 358 6.49 -0.75 9.42
N THR A 359 5.88 -1.07 8.28
CA THR A 359 4.69 -1.95 8.19
C THR A 359 4.99 -3.14 7.28
N TYR A 360 4.16 -4.18 7.31
CA TYR A 360 4.28 -5.29 6.34
C TYR A 360 3.78 -4.94 4.93
N HIS A 361 3.12 -3.79 4.75
CA HIS A 361 2.58 -3.41 3.46
C HIS A 361 3.71 -3.12 2.46
N THR A 362 3.45 -3.50 1.22
CA THR A 362 4.30 -3.25 0.06
C THR A 362 3.42 -2.80 -1.10
N GLU A 363 4.00 -1.99 -1.98
CA GLU A 363 3.37 -1.57 -3.21
C GLU A 363 4.17 -2.17 -4.38
N VAL A 364 3.50 -2.65 -5.40
CA VAL A 364 4.12 -3.36 -6.53
C VAL A 364 3.70 -2.69 -7.82
N ILE A 365 4.64 -2.48 -8.74
CA ILE A 365 4.33 -2.08 -10.12
C ILE A 365 4.93 -3.09 -11.08
N GLY A 366 4.09 -3.77 -11.85
CA GLY A 366 4.49 -4.75 -12.86
C GLY A 366 4.10 -4.31 -14.27
N LEU A 367 5.01 -4.48 -15.23
CA LEU A 367 4.70 -4.33 -16.66
C LEU A 367 4.55 -5.72 -17.30
N LEU A 368 3.39 -5.98 -17.85
CA LEU A 368 3.12 -7.12 -18.71
C LEU A 368 2.99 -6.69 -20.17
N VAL A 369 3.58 -7.47 -21.06
CA VAL A 369 3.49 -7.26 -22.51
C VAL A 369 3.21 -8.59 -23.20
N LYS A 370 2.75 -8.56 -24.45
CA LYS A 370 2.62 -9.79 -25.27
C LYS A 370 3.97 -10.39 -25.67
#